data_AF-A0A7W0T9S4-F1
#
_entry.id   AF-A0A7W0T9S4-F1
#
_cell.length_a   1.000
_cell.length_b   1.000
_cell.length_c   1.000
_cell.angle_alpha   90.00
_cell.angle_beta   90.00
_cell.angle_gamma   90.00
#
_symmetry.space_group_name_H-M   'P 1'
#
loop_
_entity.id
_entity.type
_entity.pdbx_description
1 polymer ?
#
loop_
_entity_poly.entity_id
_entity_poly.type
_entity_poly.pdbx_seq_one_letter_code
_entity_poly.pdbx_strand_id
1 'polypeptide(L)'
;MAQTTSSENAPNKPVHLMYLCGAVLLFYLLQWSIEWVWGYFGTPPSEFNITLGSAAIAIFVGIAMYRNDRTYTLANEVAGELKKVTWPTAKEVRAATIVVIAMAVISAVILGLFDFVWSNLTELVYG
;
A
#
# COMPACT_ATOMS: atom_id res chain seq x y z
N MET A 1 9.71 -18.31 37.44
CA MET A 1 9.18 -17.31 36.49
C MET A 1 10.02 -17.32 35.21
N ALA A 2 9.84 -18.32 34.36
CA ALA A 2 10.35 -18.32 32.98
C ALA A 2 9.67 -19.47 32.20
N GLN A 3 8.40 -19.28 31.86
CA GLN A 3 7.66 -20.16 30.94
C GLN A 3 6.94 -19.29 29.91
N THR A 4 7.72 -18.68 29.02
CA THR A 4 7.31 -18.08 27.74
C THR A 4 8.61 -18.12 26.92
N THR A 5 8.79 -18.89 25.83
CA THR A 5 8.20 -18.68 24.51
C THR A 5 8.64 -19.80 23.52
N SER A 6 8.95 -21.03 23.99
CA SER A 6 9.56 -22.07 23.13
C SER A 6 8.58 -22.99 22.39
N SER A 7 7.30 -22.66 22.31
CA SER A 7 6.31 -23.50 21.61
C SER A 7 6.04 -22.97 20.21
N GLU A 8 6.55 -23.72 19.22
CA GLU A 8 6.05 -23.78 17.84
C GLU A 8 6.50 -22.67 16.88
N ASN A 9 7.82 -22.56 16.69
CA ASN A 9 8.40 -21.94 15.50
C ASN A 9 8.22 -22.88 14.28
N ALA A 10 6.98 -23.10 13.86
CA ALA A 10 6.72 -23.73 12.57
C ALA A 10 7.17 -22.75 11.47
N PRO A 11 7.89 -23.20 10.43
CA PRO A 11 8.34 -22.33 9.34
C PRO A 11 7.11 -21.77 8.62
N ASN A 12 6.67 -20.58 9.03
CA ASN A 12 5.49 -19.95 8.49
C ASN A 12 5.89 -19.19 7.23
N LYS A 13 5.72 -19.88 6.11
CA LYS A 13 5.78 -19.35 4.74
C LYS A 13 5.29 -17.90 4.57
N PRO A 14 4.19 -17.41 5.20
CA PRO A 14 3.76 -16.02 5.05
C PRO A 14 4.76 -14.97 5.52
N VAL A 15 5.61 -15.25 6.51
CA VAL A 15 6.50 -14.24 7.10
C VAL A 15 7.66 -13.92 6.17
N HIS A 16 8.24 -14.93 5.50
CA HIS A 16 9.22 -14.69 4.44
C HIS A 16 8.64 -13.88 3.28
N LEU A 17 7.38 -14.09 2.91
CA LEU A 17 6.73 -13.27 1.89
C LEU A 17 6.56 -11.81 2.33
N MET A 18 6.19 -11.57 3.59
CA MET A 18 6.01 -10.22 4.13
C MET A 18 7.27 -9.36 4.03
N TYR A 19 8.41 -9.92 4.41
CA TYR A 19 9.68 -9.21 4.35
C TYR A 19 10.23 -9.07 2.92
N LEU A 20 9.97 -10.04 2.02
CA LEU A 20 10.28 -9.89 0.60
C LEU A 20 9.47 -8.74 0.00
N CYS A 21 8.15 -8.72 0.23
CA CYS A 21 7.28 -7.62 -0.16
C CYS A 21 7.74 -6.28 0.46
N GLY A 22 8.15 -6.29 1.74
CA GLY A 22 8.69 -5.11 2.42
C GLY A 22 9.95 -4.56 1.76
N ALA A 23 10.88 -5.43 1.34
CA ALA A 23 12.09 -5.02 0.63
C ALA A 23 11.79 -4.45 -0.76
N VAL A 24 10.83 -5.04 -1.49
CA VAL A 24 10.37 -4.52 -2.79
C VAL A 24 9.69 -3.16 -2.63
N LEU A 25 8.81 -3.02 -1.63
CA LEU A 25 8.16 -1.74 -1.32
C LEU A 25 9.19 -0.67 -0.95
N LEU A 26 10.17 -1.01 -0.12
CA LEU A 26 11.25 -0.09 0.24
C LEU A 26 12.05 0.37 -0.99
N PHE A 27 12.31 -0.54 -1.93
CA PHE A 27 12.95 -0.19 -3.21
C PHE A 27 12.11 0.82 -4.00
N TYR A 28 10.82 0.56 -4.20
CA TYR A 28 9.92 1.49 -4.90
C TYR A 28 9.80 2.85 -4.19
N LEU A 29 9.71 2.84 -2.86
CA LEU A 29 9.63 4.07 -2.06
C LEU A 29 10.92 4.88 -2.19
N LEU A 30 12.08 4.22 -2.16
CA LEU A 30 13.37 4.87 -2.43
C LEU A 30 13.39 5.49 -3.83
N GLN A 31 12.99 4.76 -4.89
CA GLN A 31 12.93 5.33 -6.24
C GLN A 31 12.03 6.58 -6.30
N TRP A 32 10.80 6.47 -5.80
CA TRP A 32 9.86 7.58 -5.83
C TRP A 32 10.34 8.80 -5.03
N SER A 33 10.94 8.57 -3.85
CA SER A 33 11.51 9.65 -3.04
C SER A 33 12.72 10.31 -3.71
N ILE A 34 13.57 9.52 -4.36
CA ILE A 34 14.77 10.01 -5.04
C ILE A 34 14.36 10.84 -6.26
N GLU A 35 13.42 10.36 -7.07
CA GLU A 35 12.86 11.12 -8.20
C GLU A 35 12.24 12.45 -7.76
N TRP A 36 11.46 12.45 -6.68
CA TRP A 36 10.85 13.66 -6.14
C TRP A 36 11.90 14.67 -5.67
N VAL A 37 12.93 14.21 -4.95
CA VAL A 37 14.03 15.06 -4.47
C VAL A 37 14.81 15.64 -5.67
N TRP A 38 15.22 14.82 -6.64
CA TRP A 38 15.95 15.32 -7.80
C TRP A 38 15.10 16.21 -8.71
N GLY A 39 13.78 16.02 -8.74
CA GLY A 39 12.84 16.93 -9.40
C GLY A 39 12.91 18.37 -8.87
N TYR A 40 13.34 18.55 -7.62
CA TYR A 40 13.56 19.87 -7.02
C TYR A 40 14.99 20.40 -7.23
N PHE A 41 15.99 19.52 -7.35
CA PHE A 41 17.42 19.88 -7.29
C PHE A 41 18.18 19.82 -8.64
N GLY A 42 17.55 19.45 -9.76
CA GLY A 42 18.15 19.55 -11.11
C GLY A 42 18.33 18.22 -11.85
N THR A 43 19.31 18.11 -12.75
CA THR A 43 19.47 16.92 -13.61
C THR A 43 19.78 15.69 -12.75
N PRO A 44 18.97 14.62 -12.84
CA PRO A 44 19.22 13.41 -12.07
C PRO A 44 20.57 12.81 -12.48
N PRO A 45 21.36 12.27 -11.52
CA PRO A 45 22.47 11.40 -11.89
C PRO A 45 21.94 10.21 -12.70
N SER A 46 22.82 9.58 -13.48
CA SER A 46 22.44 8.46 -14.37
C SER A 46 21.50 7.47 -13.68
N GLU A 47 20.36 7.17 -14.32
CA GLU A 47 19.28 6.33 -13.75
C GLU A 47 19.80 4.98 -13.25
N PHE A 48 20.84 4.47 -13.91
CA PHE A 48 21.53 3.24 -13.55
C PHE A 48 22.13 3.27 -12.13
N ASN A 49 22.77 4.38 -11.72
CA ASN A 49 23.41 4.49 -10.42
C ASN A 49 22.38 4.61 -9.28
N ILE A 50 21.27 5.31 -9.54
CA ILE A 50 20.15 5.44 -8.58
C ILE A 50 19.52 4.07 -8.34
N THR A 51 19.24 3.34 -9.42
CA THR A 51 18.62 2.01 -9.38
C THR A 51 19.52 1.01 -8.65
N LEU A 52 20.83 1.00 -8.96
CA LEU A 52 21.76 0.06 -8.34
C LEU A 52 21.99 0.37 -6.86
N GLY A 53 22.12 1.65 -6.50
CA GLY A 53 22.29 2.09 -5.12
C GLY A 53 21.08 1.79 -4.24
N SER A 54 19.87 2.09 -4.73
CA SER A 54 18.63 1.81 -4.01
C SER A 54 18.36 0.32 -3.88
N ALA A 55 18.66 -0.49 -4.89
CA ALA A 55 18.55 -1.95 -4.83
C ALA A 55 19.48 -2.53 -3.76
N ALA A 56 20.74 -2.09 -3.72
CA ALA A 56 21.70 -2.54 -2.72
C ALA A 56 21.25 -2.17 -1.29
N ILE A 57 20.78 -0.93 -1.08
CA ILE A 57 20.26 -0.47 0.21
C ILE A 57 19.01 -1.27 0.61
N ALA A 58 18.07 -1.49 -0.31
CA ALA A 58 16.84 -2.22 -0.04
C ALA A 58 17.13 -3.69 0.36
N ILE A 59 18.05 -4.35 -0.35
CA ILE A 59 18.48 -5.71 -0.02
C ILE A 59 19.17 -5.74 1.34
N PHE A 60 20.10 -4.81 1.60
CA PHE A 60 20.83 -4.74 2.86
C PHE A 60 19.89 -4.52 4.05
N VAL A 61 18.98 -3.55 3.96
CA VAL A 61 17.99 -3.25 5.00
C VAL A 61 17.03 -4.42 5.18
N GLY A 62 16.58 -5.05 4.08
CA GLY A 62 15.75 -6.24 4.13
C GLY A 62 16.42 -7.37 4.92
N ILE A 63 17.68 -7.68 4.61
CA ILE A 63 18.47 -8.71 5.31
C ILE A 63 18.70 -8.32 6.78
N ALA A 64 19.01 -7.06 7.08
CA ALA A 64 19.21 -6.60 8.45
C ALA A 64 17.92 -6.72 9.29
N MET A 65 16.76 -6.39 8.72
CA MET A 65 15.47 -6.61 9.37
C MET A 65 15.17 -8.10 9.59
N TYR A 66 15.54 -8.94 8.62
CA TYR A 66 15.52 -10.41 8.73
C TYR A 66 16.59 -10.98 9.68
N ARG A 67 17.35 -10.18 10.42
CA ARG A 67 18.26 -10.71 11.44
C ARG A 67 17.81 -10.39 12.85
N ASN A 68 16.78 -9.56 12.99
CA ASN A 68 16.33 -9.10 14.29
C ASN A 68 15.16 -9.97 14.80
N ASP A 69 15.42 -10.79 15.82
CA ASP A 69 14.45 -11.74 16.39
C ASP A 69 13.16 -11.05 16.89
N ARG A 70 13.27 -9.80 17.33
CA ARG A 70 12.12 -9.00 17.77
C ARG A 70 11.12 -8.74 16.64
N THR A 71 11.58 -8.40 15.44
CA THR A 71 10.70 -8.11 14.30
C THR A 71 10.01 -9.38 13.78
N TYR A 72 10.70 -10.52 13.82
CA TYR A 72 10.09 -11.79 13.42
C TYR A 72 8.98 -12.24 14.36
N THR A 73 9.20 -12.07 15.66
CA THR A 73 8.20 -12.42 16.68
C THR A 73 6.94 -11.59 16.49
N LEU A 74 7.08 -10.27 16.26
CA LEU A 74 5.94 -9.39 15.98
C LEU A 74 5.21 -9.77 14.68
N ALA A 75 5.95 -10.11 13.62
CA ALA A 75 5.35 -10.54 12.36
C ALA A 75 4.54 -11.85 12.54
N ASN A 76 5.03 -12.79 13.35
CA ASN A 76 4.32 -14.02 13.69
C ASN A 76 3.03 -13.75 14.47
N GLU A 77 3.07 -12.86 15.47
CA GLU A 77 1.89 -12.45 16.25
C GLU A 77 0.83 -11.80 15.36
N VAL A 78 1.21 -10.86 14.51
CA VAL A 78 0.30 -10.20 13.56
C VAL A 78 -0.30 -11.21 12.59
N ALA A 79 0.49 -12.13 12.04
CA ALA A 79 -0.02 -13.19 11.18
C ALA A 79 -1.00 -14.13 11.92
N GLY A 80 -0.77 -14.37 13.22
CA GLY A 80 -1.69 -15.10 14.09
C GLY A 80 -3.02 -14.37 14.30
N GLU A 81 -2.97 -13.06 14.52
CA GLU A 81 -4.16 -12.24 14.75
C GLU A 81 -4.96 -12.01 13.46
N LEU A 82 -4.28 -11.82 12.33
CA LEU A 82 -4.91 -11.68 11.00
C LEU A 82 -5.71 -12.92 10.60
N LYS A 83 -5.36 -14.11 11.08
CA LYS A 83 -6.15 -15.34 10.86
C LYS A 83 -7.49 -15.33 11.59
N LYS A 84 -7.60 -14.56 12.68
CA LYS A 84 -8.85 -14.41 13.44
C LYS A 84 -9.79 -13.39 12.81
N VAL A 85 -9.30 -12.55 11.89
CA VAL A 85 -10.11 -11.60 11.15
C VAL A 85 -11.06 -12.38 10.24
N THR A 86 -12.35 -12.31 10.56
CA THR A 86 -13.42 -12.89 9.75
C THR A 86 -13.60 -12.06 8.49
N TRP A 87 -13.06 -12.53 7.38
CA TRP A 87 -13.27 -11.88 6.09
C TRP A 87 -14.69 -12.13 5.59
N PRO A 88 -15.40 -11.08 5.14
CA PRO A 88 -16.73 -11.23 4.57
C PRO A 88 -16.68 -12.15 3.36
N THR A 89 -17.75 -12.88 3.12
CA THR A 89 -17.83 -13.78 1.97
C THR A 89 -17.87 -12.98 0.66
N ALA A 90 -17.33 -13.54 -0.42
CA ALA A 90 -17.28 -12.85 -1.72
C ALA A 90 -18.67 -12.41 -2.23
N LYS A 91 -19.73 -13.09 -1.80
CA LYS A 91 -21.12 -12.72 -2.11
C LYS A 91 -21.54 -11.41 -1.43
N GLU A 92 -21.21 -11.25 -0.16
CA GLU A 92 -21.50 -10.04 0.62
C GLU A 92 -20.71 -8.85 0.06
N VAL A 93 -19.43 -9.06 -0.26
CA VAL A 93 -18.59 -8.03 -0.88
C VAL A 93 -19.20 -7.58 -2.21
N ARG A 94 -19.61 -8.51 -3.07
CA ARG A 94 -20.23 -8.19 -4.34
C ARG A 94 -21.54 -7.42 -4.17
N ALA A 95 -22.38 -7.82 -3.23
CA ALA A 95 -23.63 -7.11 -2.93
C ALA A 95 -23.34 -5.67 -2.46
N ALA A 96 -22.39 -5.49 -1.54
CA ALA A 96 -21.98 -4.17 -1.07
C ALA A 96 -21.42 -3.30 -2.20
N THR A 97 -20.56 -3.83 -3.07
CA THR A 97 -20.01 -3.09 -4.22
C THR A 97 -21.10 -2.66 -5.21
N ILE A 98 -22.10 -3.51 -5.47
CA ILE A 98 -23.22 -3.14 -6.36
C ILE A 98 -23.99 -1.94 -5.80
N VAL A 99 -24.24 -1.90 -4.49
CA VAL A 99 -24.91 -0.77 -3.83
C VAL A 99 -24.07 0.51 -3.97
N VAL A 100 -22.76 0.43 -3.75
CA VAL A 100 -21.85 1.58 -3.90
C VAL A 100 -21.84 2.09 -5.34
N ILE A 101 -21.79 1.20 -6.33
CA ILE A 101 -21.86 1.58 -7.76
C ILE A 101 -23.19 2.28 -8.06
N ALA A 102 -24.31 1.75 -7.58
CA ALA A 102 -25.62 2.37 -7.77
C ALA A 102 -25.66 3.79 -7.18
N MET A 103 -25.14 3.99 -5.96
CA MET A 103 -25.06 5.32 -5.36
C MET A 103 -24.11 6.25 -6.11
N ALA A 104 -22.94 5.76 -6.56
CA ALA A 104 -22.01 6.55 -7.36
C ALA A 104 -22.65 7.04 -8.66
N VAL A 105 -23.44 6.20 -9.34
CA VAL A 105 -24.18 6.58 -10.56
C VAL A 105 -25.24 7.64 -10.25
N ILE A 106 -26.01 7.48 -9.18
CA ILE A 106 -27.02 8.48 -8.77
C ILE A 106 -26.35 9.82 -8.47
N SER A 107 -25.26 9.82 -7.70
CA SER A 107 -24.49 11.03 -7.41
C SER A 107 -23.93 11.66 -8.68
N ALA A 108 -23.39 10.87 -9.60
CA ALA A 108 -22.86 11.38 -10.87
C ALA A 108 -23.95 12.03 -11.74
N VAL A 109 -25.15 11.46 -11.80
CA VAL A 109 -26.29 12.07 -12.52
C VAL A 109 -26.71 13.39 -11.88
N ILE A 110 -26.83 13.43 -10.55
CA ILE A 110 -27.21 14.66 -9.84
C ILE A 110 -26.16 15.74 -10.08
N LEU A 111 -24.88 15.45 -9.83
CA LEU A 111 -23.79 16.40 -10.03
C LEU A 111 -23.70 16.85 -11.48
N GLY A 112 -23.79 15.93 -12.45
CA GLY A 112 -23.78 16.27 -13.87
C GLY A 112 -24.94 17.18 -14.28
N LEU A 113 -26.13 17.02 -13.69
CA LEU A 113 -27.25 17.94 -13.92
C LEU A 113 -26.97 19.32 -13.31
N PHE A 114 -26.41 19.38 -12.09
CA PHE A 114 -26.01 20.64 -11.47
C PHE A 114 -24.94 21.36 -12.30
N ASP A 115 -23.92 20.65 -12.77
CA ASP A 115 -22.87 21.18 -13.65
C ASP A 115 -23.47 21.72 -14.95
N PHE A 116 -24.44 21.02 -15.55
CA PHE A 116 -25.13 21.48 -16.76
C PHE A 116 -25.94 22.75 -16.52
N VAL A 117 -26.73 22.80 -15.44
CA VAL A 117 -27.53 23.98 -15.08
C VAL A 117 -26.62 25.18 -14.83
N TRP A 118 -25.53 24.99 -14.10
CA TRP A 118 -24.59 26.09 -13.83
C TRP A 118 -23.82 26.55 -15.06
N SER A 119 -23.44 25.64 -15.96
CA SER A 119 -22.81 26.02 -17.23
C SER A 119 -23.73 26.93 -18.05
N ASN A 120 -25.00 26.55 -18.23
CA ASN A 120 -25.97 27.34 -18.99
C ASN A 120 -26.28 28.69 -18.32
N LEU A 121 -26.41 28.72 -16.99
CA LEU A 121 -26.71 29.95 -16.26
C LEU A 121 -25.53 30.92 -16.26
N THR A 122 -24.30 30.42 -16.14
CA THR A 122 -23.09 31.25 -16.20
C THR A 122 -22.89 31.80 -17.62
N GLU A 123 -23.16 31.01 -18.66
CA GLU A 123 -23.13 31.46 -20.06
C GLU A 123 -24.19 32.52 -20.34
N LEU A 124 -25.38 32.42 -19.76
CA LEU A 124 -26.42 33.46 -19.91
C LEU A 124 -26.08 34.78 -19.20
N VAL A 125 -25.35 34.71 -18.07
CA VAL A 125 -25.01 35.88 -17.25
C VAL A 125 -23.76 36.61 -17.76
N TYR A 126 -22.76 35.86 -18.22
CA TYR A 126 -21.51 36.42 -18.74
C TYR A 126 -21.45 36.51 -20.28
N GLY A 127 -22.41 35.90 -20.98
CA GLY A 127 -22.60 36.02 -22.42
C GLY A 127 -23.41 37.24 -22.84
#